data_AF-A0A917FEB0-F1
#
_entry.id   AF-A0A917FEB0-F1
#
_cell.length_a   1.000
_cell.length_b   1.000
_cell.length_c   1.000
_cell.angle_alpha   90.00
_cell.angle_beta   90.00
_cell.angle_gamma   90.00
#
_symmetry.space_group_name_H-M   'P 1'
#
loop_
_entity.id
_entity.type
_entity.pdbx_description
1 polymer ?
#
loop_
_entity_poly.entity_id
_entity_poly.type
_entity_poly.pdbx_seq_one_letter_code
_entity_poly.pdbx_strand_id
1 'polypeptide(L)' 'MSDVRMYIPPNKDYQADFAQRLVNAVGFENAIRECYENQWLGTLIHVRYLQQRYGQQGR' A
#
# COMPACT_ATOMS: atom_id res chain seq x y z
N MET A 1 20.70 13.09 -33.44
CA MET A 1 20.54 12.04 -32.41
C MET A 1 19.75 12.64 -31.27
N SER A 2 18.46 12.31 -31.16
CA SER A 2 17.56 12.92 -30.18
C SER A 2 17.63 12.12 -28.88
N ASP A 3 18.07 12.77 -27.82
CA ASP A 3 18.17 12.24 -26.47
C ASP A 3 16.76 11.99 -25.92
N VAL A 4 16.28 10.74 -26.00
CA VAL A 4 15.02 10.34 -25.39
C VAL A 4 15.25 10.26 -23.89
N ARG A 5 15.08 11.39 -23.19
CA ARG A 5 14.90 11.38 -21.74
C ARG A 5 13.62 10.61 -21.45
N MET A 6 13.77 9.33 -21.15
CA MET A 6 12.70 8.49 -20.63
C MET A 6 12.15 9.20 -19.38
N TYR A 7 10.93 9.72 -19.47
CA TYR A 7 10.22 10.22 -18.30
C TYR A 7 9.92 9.00 -17.44
N ILE A 8 10.77 8.71 -16.45
CA ILE A 8 10.50 7.71 -15.43
C ILE A 8 9.45 8.36 -14.53
N PRO A 9 8.17 7.92 -14.58
CA PRO A 9 7.17 8.47 -13.68
C PRO A 9 7.67 8.33 -12.25
N PRO A 10 7.45 9.33 -11.37
CA PRO A 10 7.88 9.24 -9.98
C PRO A 10 7.33 7.95 -9.43
N ASN A 11 8.23 7.12 -8.90
CA ASN A 11 7.98 5.74 -8.48
C ASN A 11 6.72 5.73 -7.60
N LYS A 12 5.56 5.45 -8.22
CA LYS A 12 4.28 5.43 -7.53
C LYS A 12 4.46 4.29 -6.54
N ASP A 13 4.38 4.59 -5.25
CA ASP A 13 4.68 3.63 -4.21
C ASP A 13 3.73 2.43 -4.35
N TYR A 14 4.20 1.41 -5.08
CA TYR A 14 3.39 0.25 -5.47
C TYR A 14 2.90 -0.49 -4.23
N GLN A 15 3.65 -0.41 -3.13
CA GLN A 15 3.28 -1.02 -1.86
C GLN A 15 2.12 -0.27 -1.21
N ALA A 16 2.09 1.07 -1.31
CA ALA A 16 0.98 1.89 -0.84
C ALA A 16 -0.29 1.69 -1.68
N ASP A 17 -0.18 1.65 -3.01
CA ASP A 17 -1.33 1.41 -3.91
C ASP A 17 -1.91 0.01 -3.69
N PHE A 18 -1.03 -0.99 -3.60
CA PHE A 18 -1.44 -2.36 -3.31
C PHE A 18 -2.06 -2.49 -1.91
N ALA A 19 -1.51 -1.85 -0.88
CA ALA A 19 -2.09 -1.84 0.47
C ALA A 19 -3.51 -1.26 0.47
N GLN A 20 -3.73 -0.15 -0.24
CA GLN A 20 -5.06 0.46 -0.34
C GLN A 20 -6.06 -0.47 -1.04
N ARG A 21 -5.65 -1.09 -2.16
CA ARG A 21 -6.47 -2.05 -2.89
C ARG A 21 -6.79 -3.29 -2.06
N LEU A 22 -5.80 -3.82 -1.35
CA LEU A 22 -5.94 -4.99 -0.49
C LEU A 22 -6.93 -4.72 0.65
N VAL A 23 -6.77 -3.60 1.38
CA VAL A 23 -7.70 -3.21 2.45
C VAL A 23 -9.11 -3.03 1.93
N ASN A 24 -9.30 -2.42 0.76
CA ASN A 24 -10.62 -2.24 0.16
C ASN A 24 -11.28 -3.56 -0.24
N ALA A 25 -10.47 -4.57 -0.60
CA ALA A 25 -10.97 -5.87 -1.04
C ALA A 25 -11.33 -6.79 0.13
N VAL A 26 -10.51 -6.82 1.20
CA VAL A 26 -10.64 -7.83 2.27
C VAL A 26 -10.81 -7.25 3.69
N GLY A 27 -10.71 -5.93 3.85
CA GLY A 27 -10.72 -5.27 5.16
C GLY A 27 -9.37 -5.34 5.87
N PHE A 28 -9.19 -4.52 6.92
CA PHE A 28 -7.90 -4.37 7.61
C PHE A 28 -7.36 -5.65 8.23
N GLU A 29 -8.18 -6.41 8.96
CA GLU A 29 -7.72 -7.60 9.67
C GLU A 29 -7.22 -8.69 8.71
N ASN A 30 -7.98 -8.97 7.65
CA ASN A 30 -7.57 -9.91 6.62
C ASN A 30 -6.36 -9.40 5.84
N ALA A 31 -6.31 -8.11 5.50
CA ALA A 31 -5.15 -7.54 4.81
C ALA A 31 -3.85 -7.70 5.62
N ILE A 32 -3.91 -7.55 6.94
CA ILE A 32 -2.76 -7.78 7.83
C ILE A 32 -2.35 -9.26 7.82
N ARG A 33 -3.31 -10.18 7.91
CA ARG A 33 -3.06 -11.63 7.86
C ARG A 33 -2.37 -12.03 6.55
N GLU A 34 -2.93 -11.62 5.41
CA GLU A 34 -2.38 -11.88 4.08
C GLU A 34 -0.95 -11.35 3.93
N CYS A 35 -0.66 -10.16 4.47
CA CYS A 35 0.68 -9.60 4.45
C CYS A 35 1.69 -10.42 5.27
N TYR A 36 1.29 -11.02 6.39
CA TYR A 36 2.17 -11.91 7.16
C TYR A 36 2.39 -13.25 6.45
N GLU A 37 1.32 -13.87 5.94
CA GLU A 37 1.39 -15.16 5.25
C GLU A 37 2.26 -15.10 3.98
N ASN A 38 2.18 -13.99 3.24
CA ASN A 38 2.94 -13.78 2.00
C ASN A 38 4.23 -12.97 2.20
N GLN A 39 4.60 -12.64 3.44
CA GLN A 39 5.78 -11.85 3.79
C GLN A 39 5.89 -10.49 3.08
N TRP A 40 4.76 -9.83 2.81
CA TRP A 40 4.69 -8.51 2.18
C TRP A 40 4.92 -7.38 3.22
N LEU A 41 6.11 -7.32 3.79
CA LEU A 41 6.44 -6.41 4.89
C LEU A 41 6.30 -4.93 4.53
N GLY A 42 6.64 -4.55 3.29
CA GLY A 42 6.44 -3.18 2.80
C GLY A 42 4.97 -2.78 2.76
N THR A 43 4.13 -3.63 2.16
CA THR A 43 2.68 -3.46 2.14
C THR A 43 2.08 -3.43 3.55
N LEU A 44 2.58 -4.27 4.47
CA LEU A 44 2.12 -4.30 5.87
C LEU A 44 2.27 -2.93 6.56
N ILE A 45 3.39 -2.24 6.35
CA ILE A 45 3.62 -0.90 6.90
C ILE A 45 2.51 0.06 6.45
N HIS A 46 2.18 0.05 5.15
CA HIS A 46 1.13 0.90 4.60
C HIS A 46 -0.27 0.50 5.09
N VAL A 47 -0.57 -0.79 5.21
CA VAL A 47 -1.85 -1.27 5.77
C VAL A 47 -2.03 -0.77 7.20
N ARG A 48 -0.98 -0.85 8.04
CA ARG A 48 -1.01 -0.35 9.43
C ARG A 48 -1.14 1.18 9.49
N TYR A 49 -0.45 1.89 8.61
CA TYR A 49 -0.59 3.35 8.48
C TYR A 49 -2.02 3.75 8.12
N LEU A 50 -2.64 3.07 7.14
CA LEU A 50 -4.04 3.29 6.78
C LEU A 50 -4.97 3.00 7.97
N GLN A 51 -4.77 1.88 8.67
CA GLN A 51 -5.57 1.50 9.84
C GLN A 51 -5.57 2.61 10.92
N GLN A 52 -4.41 3.17 11.23
CA GLN A 52 -4.28 4.27 12.19
C GLN A 52 -5.02 5.53 11.71
N ARG A 53 -4.88 5.88 10.42
CA ARG A 53 -5.50 7.06 9.85
C ARG A 53 -7.03 7.00 9.87
N TYR A 54 -7.62 5.86 9.52
CA TYR A 54 -9.08 5.69 9.55
C TYR A 54 -9.62 5.45 10.98
N GLY A 55 -8.84 4.81 11.85
CA GLY A 55 -9.20 4.64 13.26
C GLY A 55 -9.32 5.95 14.04
N GLN A 56 -8.63 7.01 13.62
CA GLN A 56 -8.75 8.35 14.22
C GLN A 56 -9.94 9.18 13.71
N GLN A 57 -10.61 8.78 12.62
CA GLN A 57 -11.78 9.51 12.08
C GLN A 57 -13.10 9.13 12.77
N GLY A 58 -13.08 8.20 13.74
CA GLY A 58 -14.27 7.71 14.46
C GLY A 58 -14.38 8.19 15.92
N ARG A 59 -13.71 9.28 16.31
CA ARG A 59 -13.87 9.93 17.64
C ARG A 59 -14.36 11.36 17.50
#